data_AF-A0ABD4T6M0-F1
#
_entry.id   AF-A0ABD4T6M0-F1
#
_cell.length_a   1.000
_cell.length_b   1.000
_cell.length_c   1.000
_cell.angle_alpha   90.00
_cell.angle_beta   90.00
_cell.angle_gamma   90.00
#
_symmetry.space_group_name_H-M   'P 1'
#
loop_
_entity.id
_entity.type
_entity.pdbx_description
1 polymer ?
#
loop_
_entity_poly.entity_id
_entity_poly.type
_entity_poly.pdbx_seq_one_letter_code
_entity_poly.pdbx_strand_id
1 'polypeptide(L)'
;MKRKVTFTQFSIGLVLGLLVVLSVIVGVGYLYFLRLSTSPPKPEFPEVKPPDNSITAPGEVTGSSDSSYVALVIYPDGLILRELPEASAPAITTIQFEETVRVLERSEDEQWEKVLIEATGQQGWVARGNTQKVQ
;
A
#
# COMPACT_ATOMS: atom_id res chain seq x y z
N MET A 1 45.70 -27.14 56.81
CA MET A 1 45.53 -25.74 56.36
C MET A 1 44.07 -25.54 55.95
N LYS A 2 43.28 -24.74 56.68
CA LYS A 2 41.84 -24.57 56.40
C LYS A 2 41.66 -23.46 55.35
N ARG A 3 41.35 -23.81 54.10
CA ARG A 3 41.03 -22.86 53.02
C ARG A 3 39.77 -22.08 53.42
N LYS A 4 39.90 -20.78 53.72
CA LYS A 4 38.74 -19.88 53.83
C LYS A 4 38.38 -19.38 52.43
N VAL A 5 37.59 -20.16 51.68
CA VAL A 5 36.91 -19.62 50.50
C VAL A 5 35.88 -18.63 51.03
N THR A 6 36.24 -17.36 50.94
CA THR A 6 35.50 -16.27 51.59
C THR A 6 34.49 -15.75 50.58
N PHE A 7 33.29 -15.40 51.04
CA PHE A 7 32.14 -14.86 50.30
C PHE A 7 32.48 -14.02 49.04
N THR A 8 33.58 -13.27 49.05
CA THR A 8 34.19 -12.59 47.90
C THR A 8 34.36 -13.47 46.65
N GLN A 9 34.85 -14.71 46.76
CA GLN A 9 35.01 -15.61 45.61
C GLN A 9 33.66 -16.04 45.02
N PHE A 10 32.63 -16.18 45.86
CA PHE A 10 31.27 -16.45 45.42
C PHE A 10 30.68 -15.24 44.67
N SER A 11 30.84 -14.03 45.21
CA SER A 11 30.39 -12.79 44.54
C SER A 11 31.08 -12.57 43.20
N ILE A 12 32.40 -12.83 43.11
CA ILE A 12 33.15 -12.74 41.86
C ILE A 12 32.64 -13.76 40.83
N GLY A 13 32.41 -15.00 41.26
CA GLY A 13 31.83 -16.04 40.40
C GLY A 13 30.43 -15.70 39.91
N LEU A 14 29.58 -15.11 40.76
CA LEU A 14 28.23 -14.67 40.40
C LEU A 14 28.26 -13.54 39.37
N VAL A 15 29.10 -12.53 39.58
CA VAL A 15 29.24 -11.40 38.66
C VAL A 15 29.81 -11.86 37.32
N LEU A 16 30.84 -12.71 37.30
CA LEU A 16 31.35 -13.30 36.06
C LEU A 16 30.28 -14.14 35.36
N GLY A 17 29.53 -14.96 36.10
CA GLY A 17 28.45 -15.77 35.54
C GLY A 17 27.36 -14.91 34.88
N LEU A 18 26.93 -13.84 35.54
CA LEU A 18 25.94 -12.91 34.98
C LEU A 18 26.46 -12.20 33.72
N LEU A 19 27.72 -11.80 33.69
CA LEU A 19 28.31 -11.19 32.49
C LEU A 19 28.32 -12.14 31.30
N VAL A 20 28.62 -13.42 31.51
CA VAL A 20 28.57 -14.44 30.46
C VAL A 20 27.13 -14.64 29.96
N VAL A 21 26.17 -14.78 30.87
CA VAL A 21 24.75 -14.96 30.51
C VAL A 21 24.21 -13.75 29.75
N LEU A 22 24.50 -12.53 30.22
CA LEU A 22 24.08 -11.30 29.54
C LEU A 22 24.70 -11.18 28.14
N SER A 23 25.97 -11.56 27.98
CA SER A 23 26.65 -11.57 26.68
C SER A 23 25.97 -12.52 25.68
N VAL A 24 25.59 -13.73 26.14
CA VAL A 24 24.88 -14.71 25.29
C VAL A 24 23.49 -14.20 24.91
N ILE A 25 22.74 -13.64 25.85
CA ILE A 25 21.39 -13.10 25.58
C ILE A 25 21.45 -11.96 24.55
N VAL A 26 22.38 -11.01 24.72
CA VAL A 26 22.57 -9.91 23.77
C VAL A 26 22.98 -10.42 22.39
N GLY A 27 23.92 -11.37 22.33
CA GLY A 27 24.37 -11.96 21.07
C GLY A 27 23.24 -12.66 20.32
N VAL A 28 22.47 -13.52 20.99
CA VAL A 28 21.33 -14.23 20.38
C VAL A 28 20.22 -13.26 19.96
N GLY A 29 19.90 -12.28 20.81
CA GLY A 29 18.92 -11.24 20.49
C GLY A 29 19.31 -10.43 19.26
N TYR A 30 20.59 -10.05 19.14
CA TYR A 30 21.12 -9.33 17.99
C TYR A 30 21.04 -10.16 16.70
N LEU A 31 21.40 -11.44 16.76
CA LEU A 31 21.28 -12.35 15.60
C LEU A 31 19.82 -12.51 15.15
N TYR A 32 18.88 -12.60 16.09
CA TYR A 32 17.46 -12.73 15.78
C TYR A 32 16.89 -11.43 15.17
N PHE A 33 17.28 -10.27 15.69
CA PHE A 33 16.89 -8.98 15.12
C PHE A 33 17.36 -8.81 13.68
N LEU A 34 18.59 -9.24 13.36
CA LEU A 34 19.10 -9.24 11.99
C LEU A 34 18.29 -10.15 11.05
N ARG A 35 17.73 -11.26 11.54
CA ARG A 35 16.87 -12.15 10.74
C ARG A 35 15.51 -11.54 10.43
N LEU A 36 14.97 -10.73 11.33
CA LEU A 36 13.65 -10.09 11.16
C LEU A 36 13.72 -8.75 10.42
N SER A 37 14.89 -8.13 10.33
CA SER A 37 15.09 -6.83 9.69
C SER A 37 15.34 -6.91 8.18
N THR A 38 15.08 -8.06 7.55
CA THR A 38 15.14 -8.16 6.08
C THR A 38 13.95 -7.42 5.49
N SER A 39 14.20 -6.45 4.62
CA SER A 39 13.11 -5.80 3.88
C SER A 39 12.31 -6.86 3.14
N PRO A 40 10.97 -6.84 3.20
CA PRO A 40 10.16 -7.79 2.45
C PRO A 40 10.55 -7.72 0.98
N PRO A 41 10.64 -8.87 0.28
CA PRO A 41 10.89 -8.86 -1.15
C PRO A 41 9.82 -8.00 -1.82
N LYS A 42 10.25 -7.13 -2.74
CA LYS A 42 9.34 -6.29 -3.50
C LYS A 42 8.26 -7.19 -4.11
N PRO A 43 6.97 -6.89 -3.92
CA PRO A 43 5.92 -7.66 -4.58
C PRO A 43 6.18 -7.65 -6.09
N GLU A 44 6.34 -8.85 -6.64
CA GLU A 44 6.30 -9.09 -8.08
C GLU A 44 4.85 -8.89 -8.50
N PHE A 45 4.52 -7.65 -8.89
CA PHE A 45 3.28 -7.43 -9.61
C PHE A 45 3.43 -8.09 -10.98
N PRO A 46 2.51 -8.97 -11.39
CA PRO A 46 2.48 -9.45 -12.76
C PRO A 46 2.53 -8.24 -13.69
N GLU A 47 3.51 -8.20 -14.59
CA GLU A 47 3.54 -7.24 -15.69
C GLU A 47 2.27 -7.49 -16.51
N VAL A 48 1.26 -6.66 -16.30
CA VAL A 48 0.08 -6.62 -17.16
C VAL A 48 0.57 -6.16 -18.51
N LYS A 49 0.91 -7.13 -19.36
CA LYS A 49 1.15 -6.91 -20.78
C LYS A 49 -0.03 -6.06 -21.27
N PRO A 50 0.22 -4.88 -21.88
CA PRO A 50 -0.84 -4.06 -22.42
C PRO A 50 -1.76 -4.96 -23.24
N PRO A 51 -3.10 -4.90 -23.04
CA PRO A 51 -3.99 -5.60 -23.93
C PRO A 51 -3.63 -5.16 -25.34
N ASP A 52 -3.27 -6.15 -26.15
CA ASP A 52 -3.16 -5.99 -27.59
C ASP A 52 -4.47 -5.38 -28.06
N ASN A 53 -4.40 -4.19 -28.66
CA ASN A 53 -5.50 -3.51 -29.30
C ASN A 53 -5.94 -4.35 -30.52
N SER A 54 -6.55 -5.51 -30.26
CA SER A 54 -7.40 -6.19 -31.21
C SER A 54 -8.79 -5.60 -31.07
N ILE A 55 -8.98 -4.49 -31.78
CA ILE A 55 -10.30 -4.01 -32.18
C ILE A 55 -11.05 -5.18 -32.80
N THR A 56 -12.05 -5.70 -32.10
CA THR A 56 -13.20 -6.34 -32.71
C THR A 56 -14.40 -5.49 -32.35
N ALA A 57 -14.61 -4.44 -33.13
CA ALA A 57 -15.97 -3.97 -33.40
C ALA A 57 -16.58 -5.00 -34.37
N PRO A 58 -17.81 -5.47 -34.14
CA PRO A 58 -18.96 -4.62 -34.44
C PRO A 58 -20.10 -4.70 -33.40
N GLY A 59 -20.66 -3.55 -33.05
CA GLY A 59 -21.86 -3.48 -32.21
C GLY A 59 -22.12 -2.06 -31.69
N GLU A 60 -22.47 -1.17 -32.59
CA GLU A 60 -23.01 0.17 -32.30
C GLU A 60 -24.34 0.05 -31.52
N VAL A 61 -24.44 0.72 -30.35
CA VAL A 61 -25.60 1.52 -29.87
C VAL A 61 -25.20 2.23 -28.54
N THR A 62 -24.74 3.48 -28.56
CA THR A 62 -25.50 4.72 -28.33
C THR A 62 -25.80 5.06 -26.85
N GLY A 63 -25.13 6.11 -26.36
CA GLY A 63 -25.44 6.89 -25.14
C GLY A 63 -24.33 6.81 -24.08
N SER A 64 -23.60 7.84 -23.67
CA SER A 64 -23.84 9.27 -23.66
C SER A 64 -22.52 10.02 -23.82
N SER A 65 -22.52 11.08 -24.62
CA SER A 65 -21.45 12.05 -24.77
C SER A 65 -21.33 12.92 -23.52
N ASP A 66 -20.85 12.38 -22.40
CA ASP A 66 -20.42 13.18 -21.26
C ASP A 66 -18.99 13.64 -21.51
N SER A 67 -18.85 14.87 -22.01
CA SER A 67 -17.56 15.56 -22.12
C SER A 67 -16.75 15.38 -20.83
N SER A 68 -15.50 14.92 -20.95
CA SER A 68 -14.62 14.79 -19.79
C SER A 68 -14.55 16.12 -19.04
N TYR A 69 -14.74 16.07 -17.72
CA TYR A 69 -14.79 17.26 -16.88
C TYR A 69 -13.84 17.14 -15.71
N VAL A 70 -13.40 18.29 -15.21
CA VAL A 70 -12.56 18.36 -14.02
C VAL A 70 -13.45 18.26 -12.79
N ALA A 71 -13.07 17.44 -11.83
CA ALA A 71 -13.78 17.22 -10.58
C ALA A 71 -12.82 17.27 -9.39
N LEU A 72 -13.33 17.76 -8.27
CA LEU A 72 -12.66 17.82 -6.98
C LEU A 72 -13.09 16.64 -6.12
N VAL A 73 -12.15 15.96 -5.47
CA VAL A 73 -12.47 14.91 -4.50
C VAL A 73 -12.96 15.55 -3.20
N ILE A 74 -14.19 15.23 -2.82
CA ILE A 74 -14.87 15.82 -1.64
C ILE A 74 -14.96 14.87 -0.45
N TYR A 75 -14.48 13.64 -0.59
CA TYR A 75 -14.46 12.67 0.51
C TYR A 75 -13.23 12.89 1.41
N PRO A 76 -13.40 13.19 2.71
CA PRO A 76 -12.29 13.59 3.58
C PRO A 76 -11.14 12.59 3.73
N ASP A 77 -11.42 11.28 3.65
CA ASP A 77 -10.36 10.27 3.74
C ASP A 77 -9.68 9.98 2.38
N GLY A 78 -10.09 10.68 1.32
CA GLY A 78 -9.62 10.44 -0.05
C GLY A 78 -10.30 9.25 -0.75
N LEU A 79 -9.98 9.04 -2.02
CA LEU A 79 -10.58 8.00 -2.86
C LEU A 79 -9.58 6.97 -3.31
N ILE A 80 -9.99 5.70 -3.25
CA ILE A 80 -9.19 4.60 -3.77
C ILE A 80 -9.43 4.50 -5.27
N LEU A 81 -8.38 4.69 -6.06
CA LEU A 81 -8.37 4.45 -7.50
C LEU A 81 -8.19 2.95 -7.75
N ARG A 82 -9.13 2.33 -8.46
CA ARG A 82 -9.14 0.88 -8.73
C ARG A 82 -8.95 0.56 -10.20
N GLU A 83 -8.49 -0.66 -10.48
CA GLU A 83 -8.32 -1.13 -11.87
C GLU A 83 -9.65 -1.38 -12.59
N LEU A 84 -10.67 -1.87 -11.86
CA LEU A 84 -12.00 -2.20 -12.38
C LEU A 84 -13.09 -1.50 -11.54
N PRO A 85 -14.29 -1.27 -12.11
CA PRO A 85 -15.43 -0.66 -11.42
C PRO A 85 -16.12 -1.67 -10.48
N GLU A 86 -15.37 -2.19 -9.51
CA GLU A 86 -15.87 -3.13 -8.52
C GLU A 86 -15.18 -2.94 -7.16
N ALA A 87 -15.87 -3.27 -6.07
CA ALA A 87 -15.36 -3.04 -4.72
C ALA A 87 -14.17 -3.94 -4.35
N SER A 88 -14.08 -5.12 -4.97
CA SER A 88 -13.00 -6.10 -4.78
C SER A 88 -11.78 -5.86 -5.67
N ALA A 89 -11.85 -4.94 -6.63
CA ALA A 89 -10.77 -4.73 -7.59
C ALA A 89 -9.48 -4.30 -6.91
N PRO A 90 -8.31 -4.66 -7.47
CA PRO A 90 -7.02 -4.14 -7.01
C PRO A 90 -7.03 -2.60 -6.94
N ALA A 91 -6.47 -2.08 -5.85
CA ALA A 91 -6.24 -0.66 -5.68
C ALA A 91 -4.92 -0.26 -6.37
N ILE A 92 -4.99 0.71 -7.26
CA ILE A 92 -3.84 1.31 -7.95
C ILE A 92 -3.15 2.29 -7.01
N THR A 93 -3.91 3.26 -6.49
CA THR A 93 -3.42 4.34 -5.63
C THR A 93 -4.57 4.98 -4.84
N THR A 94 -4.24 5.92 -3.96
CA THR A 94 -5.20 6.76 -3.25
C THR A 94 -5.08 8.20 -3.73
N ILE A 95 -6.22 8.79 -4.11
CA ILE A 95 -6.40 10.20 -4.45
C ILE A 95 -6.76 10.95 -3.18
N GLN A 96 -6.10 12.06 -2.88
CA GLN A 96 -6.30 12.80 -1.64
C GLN A 96 -7.58 13.66 -1.65
N PHE A 97 -8.03 14.05 -0.46
CA PHE A 97 -9.09 15.04 -0.31
C PHE A 97 -8.68 16.37 -0.95
N GLU A 98 -9.63 17.05 -1.60
CA GLU A 98 -9.43 18.28 -2.38
C GLU A 98 -8.45 18.13 -3.56
N GLU A 99 -8.10 16.90 -3.94
CA GLU A 99 -7.34 16.66 -5.16
C GLU A 99 -8.24 16.78 -6.40
N THR A 100 -7.68 17.31 -7.47
CA THR A 100 -8.38 17.51 -8.74
C THR A 100 -8.10 16.36 -9.70
N VAL A 101 -9.16 15.76 -10.22
CA VAL A 101 -9.12 14.66 -11.20
C VAL A 101 -9.97 14.99 -12.43
N ARG A 102 -9.68 14.38 -13.57
CA ARG A 102 -10.53 14.47 -14.75
C ARG A 102 -11.40 13.22 -14.87
N VAL A 103 -12.72 13.39 -14.78
CA VAL A 103 -13.68 12.31 -15.04
C VAL A 103 -13.75 12.09 -16.55
N LEU A 104 -13.54 10.85 -16.97
CA LEU A 104 -13.51 10.43 -18.37
C LEU A 104 -14.78 9.70 -18.80
N GLU A 105 -15.28 8.83 -17.93
CA GLU A 105 -16.35 7.88 -18.24
C GLU A 105 -17.07 7.48 -16.95
N ARG A 106 -18.28 6.94 -17.08
CA ARG A 106 -19.06 6.38 -15.99
C ARG A 106 -19.41 4.92 -16.32
N SER A 107 -19.44 4.05 -15.32
CA SER A 107 -19.75 2.63 -15.51
C SER A 107 -21.22 2.43 -15.91
N GLU A 108 -21.52 1.29 -16.53
CA GLU A 108 -22.89 0.95 -16.96
C GLU A 108 -23.91 0.95 -15.81
N ASP A 109 -23.48 0.59 -14.59
CA ASP A 109 -24.29 0.60 -13.38
C ASP A 109 -24.37 1.96 -12.68
N GLU A 110 -23.72 2.98 -13.24
CA GLU A 110 -23.54 4.32 -12.70
C GLU A 110 -23.00 4.37 -11.26
N GLN A 111 -22.40 3.31 -10.73
CA GLN A 111 -21.82 3.28 -9.38
C GLN A 111 -20.37 3.75 -9.36
N TRP A 112 -19.71 3.77 -10.52
CA TRP A 112 -18.30 4.07 -10.65
C TRP A 112 -18.03 5.15 -11.70
N GLU A 113 -17.00 5.94 -11.43
CA GLU A 113 -16.50 6.96 -12.35
C GLU A 113 -15.05 6.66 -12.69
N LYS A 114 -14.73 6.63 -13.98
CA LYS A 114 -13.37 6.49 -14.46
C LYS A 114 -12.72 7.87 -14.44
N VAL A 115 -11.61 7.98 -13.73
CA VAL A 115 -10.90 9.24 -13.53
C VAL A 115 -9.45 9.14 -13.98
N LEU A 116 -8.90 10.27 -14.41
CA LEU A 116 -7.49 10.50 -14.71
C LEU A 116 -6.91 11.45 -13.67
N ILE A 117 -5.80 11.05 -13.05
CA ILE A 117 -4.97 11.91 -12.22
C ILE A 117 -3.97 12.63 -13.13
N GLU A 118 -4.16 13.93 -13.36
CA GLU A 118 -3.33 14.71 -14.30
C GLU A 118 -1.85 14.75 -13.87
N ALA A 119 -1.58 14.75 -12.56
CA ALA A 119 -0.22 14.82 -12.03
C ALA A 119 0.62 13.57 -12.33
N THR A 120 0.00 12.40 -12.37
CA THR A 120 0.70 11.11 -12.56
C THR A 120 0.37 10.43 -13.88
N GLY A 121 -0.67 10.87 -14.59
CA GLY A 121 -1.21 10.22 -15.78
C GLY A 121 -1.96 8.92 -15.50
N GLN A 122 -2.13 8.54 -14.23
CA GLN A 122 -2.79 7.28 -13.85
C GLN A 122 -4.31 7.37 -14.03
N GLN A 123 -4.89 6.28 -14.50
CA GLN A 123 -6.33 6.15 -14.71
C GLN A 123 -6.89 4.94 -13.95
N GLY A 124 -8.14 5.04 -13.55
CA GLY A 124 -8.85 3.95 -12.89
C GLY A 124 -10.25 4.37 -12.46
N TRP A 125 -10.90 3.52 -11.68
CA TRP A 125 -12.29 3.68 -11.24
C TRP A 125 -12.36 4.09 -9.78
N VAL A 126 -13.21 5.07 -9.49
CA VAL A 126 -13.55 5.50 -8.13
C VAL A 126 -15.05 5.37 -7.90
N ALA A 127 -15.44 5.16 -6.65
CA ALA A 127 -16.86 5.12 -6.28
C ALA A 127 -17.51 6.48 -6.51
N ARG A 128 -18.65 6.48 -7.22
CA ARG A 128 -19.41 7.69 -7.54
C ARG A 128 -19.96 8.35 -6.28
N GLY A 129 -20.22 9.66 -6.37
CA GLY A 129 -20.83 10.45 -5.29
C GLY A 129 -19.80 11.12 -4.38
N ASN A 130 -18.52 10.88 -4.64
CA ASN A 130 -17.41 11.41 -3.85
C ASN A 130 -16.56 12.45 -4.62
N THR A 131 -17.02 12.86 -5.80
CA THR A 131 -16.40 13.86 -6.65
C THR A 131 -17.40 14.99 -6.94
N GLN A 132 -16.91 16.22 -7.05
CA GLN A 132 -17.72 17.38 -7.40
C GLN A 132 -17.14 18.07 -8.63
N LYS A 133 -17.95 18.25 -9.68
CA LYS A 133 -17.53 18.95 -10.90
C LYS A 133 -17.04 20.36 -10.56
N VAL A 134 -15.80 20.66 -10.96
CA VAL A 134 -15.21 21.99 -10.93
C VAL A 134 -15.59 22.66 -12.25
N GLN A 135 -16.29 23.79 -12.14
CA GLN A 135 -16.93 24.49 -13.25
C GLN A 135 -15.94 25.25 -14.13
#